data_AF-A0A0F2T5K6-F1
#
_entry.id   AF-A0A0F2T5K6-F1
#
_cell.length_a   1.000
_cell.length_b   1.000
_cell.length_c   1.000
_cell.angle_alpha   90.00
_cell.angle_beta   90.00
_cell.angle_gamma   90.00
#
_symmetry.space_group_name_H-M   'P 1'
#
loop_
_entity.id
_entity.type
_entity.pdbx_description
1 polymer ?
#
loop_
_entity_poly.entity_id
_entity_poly.type
_entity_poly.pdbx_seq_one_letter_code
_entity_poly.pdbx_strand_id
1 'polypeptide(L)' 'MVGELYIAGDGLARGYLKRPGMTAERFVADAYGPVGSRMYRTGDLVRQSAGGELDYLGRVDHQVKIR' A
#
# COMPACT_ATOMS: atom_id res chain seq x y z
N MET A 1 -5.50 -14.47 8.67
CA MET A 1 -6.53 -13.68 7.94
C MET A 1 -5.85 -13.00 6.77
N VAL A 2 -6.51 -12.88 5.62
CA VAL A 2 -5.97 -12.17 4.44
C VAL A 2 -6.37 -10.70 4.50
N GLY A 3 -5.48 -9.79 4.12
CA GLY A 3 -5.71 -8.36 4.05
C GLY A 3 -4.93 -7.69 2.93
N GLU A 4 -5.20 -6.41 2.68
CA GLU A 4 -4.45 -5.60 1.72
C GLU A 4 -3.24 -4.94 2.39
N LEU A 5 -2.10 -4.93 1.70
CA LEU A 5 -0.88 -4.31 2.18
C LEU A 5 -0.89 -2.79 1.97
N TYR A 6 -0.55 -2.06 3.03
CA TYR A 6 -0.31 -0.62 3.02
C TYR A 6 1.12 -0.35 3.49
N ILE A 7 1.80 0.59 2.84
CA ILE A 7 3.17 1.00 3.20
C ILE A 7 3.13 2.42 3.73
N ALA A 8 3.73 2.68 4.88
CA ALA A 8 3.86 4.00 5.48
C ALA A 8 5.34 4.33 5.78
N GLY A 9 5.63 5.60 6.06
CA GLY A 9 6.96 6.08 6.45
C GLY A 9 7.70 6.88 5.36
N ASP A 10 8.95 7.23 5.64
CA ASP A 10 9.72 8.21 4.85
C ASP A 10 10.07 7.75 3.43
N GLY A 11 9.95 6.44 3.15
CA GLY A 11 10.19 5.86 1.83
C GLY A 11 9.08 6.14 0.80
N LEU A 12 8.00 6.82 1.20
CA LEU A 12 6.91 7.12 0.28
C LEU A 12 7.29 8.15 -0.77
N ALA A 13 6.93 7.87 -2.02
CA ALA A 13 6.99 8.88 -3.07
C ALA A 13 6.06 10.07 -2.75
N ARG A 14 6.36 11.24 -3.33
CA ARG A 14 5.49 12.42 -3.20
C ARG A 14 4.08 12.16 -3.74
N GLY A 15 4.00 11.38 -4.82
CA GLY A 15 2.80 11.05 -5.56
C GLY A 15 3.11 10.76 -7.02
N TYR A 16 2.07 10.66 -7.84
CA TYR A 16 2.21 10.52 -9.29
C TYR A 16 2.32 11.89 -9.96
N LEU A 17 3.33 12.04 -10.84
CA LEU A 17 3.62 13.29 -11.52
C LEU A 17 2.42 13.77 -12.34
N LYS A 18 1.92 14.98 -12.05
CA LYS A 18 0.77 15.62 -12.72
C LYS A 18 -0.52 14.77 -12.70
N ARG A 19 -0.67 13.88 -11.72
CA ARG A 19 -1.85 13.01 -11.55
C ARG A 19 -2.38 13.10 -10.11
N PRO A 20 -2.96 14.25 -9.71
CA PRO A 20 -3.42 14.45 -8.33
C PRO A 20 -4.55 13.50 -7.91
N GLY A 21 -5.50 13.18 -8.80
CA GLY A 21 -6.58 12.22 -8.52
C GLY A 21 -6.03 10.83 -8.16
N MET A 22 -5.19 10.26 -9.03
CA MET A 22 -4.54 8.96 -8.76
C MET A 22 -3.66 9.00 -7.50
N THR A 23 -3.04 10.15 -7.22
CA THR A 23 -2.24 10.32 -6.00
C THR A 23 -3.13 10.25 -4.78
N ALA A 24 -4.26 10.96 -4.75
CA ALA A 24 -5.19 10.93 -3.63
C ALA A 24 -5.83 9.55 -3.43
N GLU A 25 -6.08 8.80 -4.52
CA GLU A 25 -6.62 7.45 -4.46
C GLU A 25 -5.64 6.42 -3.88
N ARG A 26 -4.34 6.58 -4.13
CA ARG A 26 -3.32 5.61 -3.70
C ARG A 26 -2.54 6.04 -2.46
N PHE A 27 -2.36 7.33 -2.20
CA PHE A 27 -1.67 7.89 -1.04
C PHE A 27 -2.69 8.48 -0.08
N VAL A 28 -3.21 7.64 0.80
CA VAL A 28 -4.31 7.96 1.72
C VAL A 28 -3.79 8.36 3.10
N ALA A 29 -4.66 8.92 3.94
CA ALA A 29 -4.33 9.26 5.33
C ALA A 29 -3.91 7.99 6.10
N ASP A 30 -2.83 8.09 6.86
CA ASP A 30 -2.37 7.00 7.72
C ASP A 30 -2.97 7.16 9.13
N ALA A 31 -3.81 6.20 9.51
CA ALA A 31 -4.51 6.18 10.79
C ALA A 31 -3.64 5.66 11.95
N TYR A 32 -2.45 5.13 11.65
CA TYR A 32 -1.57 4.46 12.61
C TYR A 32 -0.30 5.25 12.90
N GLY A 33 -0.02 6.28 12.10
CA GLY A 33 1.16 7.15 12.23
C GLY A 33 0.88 8.53 12.83
N PRO A 34 1.89 9.42 12.81
CA PRO A 34 1.75 10.81 13.26
C PRO A 34 0.69 11.59 12.49
N VAL A 35 0.15 12.65 13.11
CA VAL A 35 -0.84 13.52 12.46
C VAL A 35 -0.28 14.07 11.14
N GLY A 36 -1.03 13.89 10.05
CA GLY A 36 -0.65 14.32 8.70
C GLY A 36 0.21 13.33 7.93
N SER A 37 0.54 12.16 8.49
CA SER A 37 1.20 11.10 7.75
C SER A 37 0.27 10.47 6.70
N ARG A 38 0.88 9.79 5.73
CA ARG A 38 0.19 9.11 4.64
C ARG A 38 0.66 7.66 4.55
N MET A 39 -0.18 6.82 3.95
CA MET A 39 0.15 5.45 3.57
C MET A 39 -0.17 5.22 2.09
N TYR A 40 0.65 4.40 1.44
CA TYR A 40 0.46 3.97 0.06
C TYR A 40 -0.28 2.64 0.00
N ARG A 41 -1.42 2.63 -0.68
CA ARG A 41 -2.23 1.45 -0.98
C ARG A 41 -1.59 0.64 -2.09
N THR A 42 -0.95 -0.48 -1.76
CA THR A 42 -0.17 -1.24 -2.75
C THR A 42 -1.06 -1.98 -3.72
N GLY A 43 -2.25 -2.43 -3.30
CA GLY A 43 -3.10 -3.37 -4.02
C GLY A 43 -2.64 -4.83 -3.94
N ASP A 44 -1.66 -5.15 -3.09
CA ASP A 44 -1.20 -6.51 -2.85
C ASP A 44 -2.00 -7.15 -1.71
N LEU A 45 -2.42 -8.40 -1.89
CA LEU A 45 -3.01 -9.22 -0.83
C LEU A 45 -1.90 -9.95 -0.08
N VAL A 46 -1.93 -9.83 1.25
CA VAL A 46 -0.99 -10.49 2.14
C VAL A 46 -1.70 -11.19 3.28
N ARG A 47 -1.01 -12.13 3.91
CA ARG A 47 -1.40 -12.69 5.20
C ARG A 47 -0.19 -12.68 6.12
N GLN A 48 -0.37 -12.23 7.36
CA GLN A 48 0.67 -12.38 8.36
C GLN A 48 0.70 -13.84 8.86
N SER A 49 1.88 -14.45 8.79
CA SER A 49 2.14 -15.78 9.34
C SER A 49 2.26 -15.71 10.87
N ALA A 50 2.19 -16.87 11.54
CA ALA A 50 2.38 -16.94 12.99
C ALA A 50 3.77 -16.43 13.45
N GLY A 51 4.76 -16.45 12.55
CA GLY A 51 6.10 -15.91 12.81
C GLY A 51 6.24 -14.40 12.60
N GLY A 52 5.17 -13.71 12.18
CA GLY A 52 5.18 -12.26 11.93
C GLY A 52 5.51 -11.86 10.50
N GLU A 53 6.03 -12.78 9.69
CA GLU A 53 6.32 -12.58 8.26
C GLU A 53 5.06 -12.37 7.43
N LEU A 54 5.18 -11.68 6.30
CA LEU A 54 4.10 -11.44 5.35
C LEU A 54 4.16 -12.39 4.16
N ASP A 55 3.16 -13.28 4.06
CA ASP A 55 2.95 -14.13 2.90
C ASP A 55 2.24 -13.32 1.80
N TYR A 56 2.84 -13.19 0.62
CA TYR A 56 2.20 -12.59 -0.55
C TYR A 56 1.25 -13.57 -1.23
N LEU A 57 0.02 -13.13 -1.51
CA LEU A 57 -1.07 -13.97 -2.01
C LEU A 57 -1.61 -13.55 -3.39
N GLY A 58 -1.18 -12.40 -3.91
CA GLY A 58 -1.61 -11.88 -5.20
C GLY A 58 -1.97 -10.40 -5.15
N ARG A 59 -2.76 -9.95 -6.11
CA ARG A 59 -3.23 -8.56 -6.20
C ARG A 59 -4.75 -8.48 -6.15
N VAL A 60 -5.25 -7.39 -5.55
CA VAL A 60 -6.68 -7.05 -5.57
C VAL A 60 -7.11 -6.48 -6.91
N ASP A 61 -6.17 -5.87 -7.63
CA ASP A 61 -6.40 -5.29 -8.95
C ASP A 61 -5.80 -6.17 -10.05
N HIS A 62 -6.18 -5.85 -11.29
CA HIS A 62 -5.76 -6.58 -12.49
C HIS A 62 -4.32 -6.22 -12.93
N GLN A 63 -3.51 -5.61 -12.05
CA GLN A 63 -2.16 -5.21 -12.42
C GLN A 63 -1.28 -6.46 -12.54
N VAL A 64 -0.98 -6.85 -13.78
CA VAL A 64 -0.09 -7.97 -14.07
C VAL A 64 1.37 -7.51 -13.95
N LYS A 65 2.16 -8.11 -13.06
CA LYS A 65 3.62 -8.00 -13.12
C LYS A 65 4.12 -8.98 -14.19
N ILE A 66 4.38 -8.47 -15.40
CA ILE A 66 5.07 -9.24 -16.43
C ILE A 66 6.56 -9.19 -16.10
N ARG A 67 7.17 -10.38 -15.99
CA ARG A 67 8.62 -10.56 -15.80
C ARG A 67 9.31 -10.63 -17.16
#